data_AF-A0A7C8YYX5-F1
#
_entry.id   AF-A0A7C8YYX5-F1
#
_cell.length_a   1.000
_cell.length_b   1.000
_cell.length_c   1.000
_cell.angle_alpha   90.00
_cell.angle_beta   90.00
_cell.angle_gamma   90.00
#
_symmetry.space_group_name_H-M   'P 1'
#
loop_
_entity.id
_entity.type
_entity.pdbx_description
1 polymer ?
#
loop_
_entity_poly.entity_id
_entity_poly.type
_entity_poly.pdbx_seq_one_letter_code
_entity_poly.pdbx_strand_id
1 'polypeptide(L)'
;RDLATLSSAIMYGYDPCIKLSALSSFKFLLTFPTEERLEEALEHQMELHQWFIDVKKWGVEECCDSRKVWLDIVGVPPHGWKWENFKKIAELWGLFVSLGKSASANDSFEVM
;
A
#
# COMPACT_ATOMS: atom_id res chain seq x y z
N ARG A 1 3.94 -14.67 -10.47
CA ARG A 1 5.14 -14.08 -11.12
C ARG A 1 5.79 -13.22 -10.06
N ASP A 2 7.09 -13.39 -9.82
CA ASP A 2 7.84 -12.61 -8.83
C ASP A 2 7.97 -11.15 -9.30
N LEU A 3 7.77 -10.21 -8.38
CA LEU A 3 7.79 -8.77 -8.61
C LEU A 3 9.19 -8.30 -9.04
N ALA A 4 10.23 -8.96 -8.52
CA ALA A 4 11.61 -8.69 -8.90
C ALA A 4 11.88 -9.03 -10.37
N THR A 5 11.33 -10.14 -10.87
CA THR A 5 11.49 -10.57 -12.28
C THR A 5 10.72 -9.66 -13.24
N LEU A 6 9.53 -9.20 -12.84
CA LEU A 6 8.75 -8.25 -13.64
C LEU A 6 9.45 -6.88 -13.69
N SER A 7 9.92 -6.42 -12.52
CA SER A 7 10.65 -5.16 -12.39
C SER A 7 11.90 -5.15 -13.26
N SER A 8 12.72 -6.21 -13.22
CA SER A 8 13.89 -6.29 -14.10
C SER A 8 13.49 -6.35 -15.58
N ALA A 9 12.50 -7.16 -15.96
CA ALA A 9 12.07 -7.27 -17.36
C ALA A 9 11.59 -5.94 -17.95
N ILE A 10 10.83 -5.14 -17.18
CA ILE A 10 10.34 -3.84 -17.62
C ILE A 10 11.46 -2.80 -17.58
N MET A 11 12.25 -2.74 -16.52
CA MET A 11 13.33 -1.76 -16.39
C MET A 11 14.46 -1.97 -17.40
N TYR A 12 14.71 -3.20 -17.86
CA TYR A 12 15.69 -3.50 -18.91
C TYR A 12 15.10 -3.51 -20.32
N GLY A 13 13.77 -3.67 -20.45
CA GLY A 13 13.08 -3.83 -21.74
C GLY A 13 12.27 -2.62 -22.19
N TYR A 14 12.02 -1.65 -21.31
CA TYR A 14 11.19 -0.48 -21.57
C TYR A 14 11.90 0.80 -21.14
N ASP A 15 12.79 1.29 -22.03
CA ASP A 15 13.67 2.46 -21.86
C ASP A 15 12.97 3.73 -21.31
N PRO A 16 11.71 4.04 -21.66
CA PRO A 16 11.07 5.26 -21.17
C PRO A 16 10.81 5.28 -19.65
N CYS A 17 10.74 4.12 -18.99
CA CYS A 17 10.40 4.00 -17.58
C CYS A 17 11.65 4.02 -16.67
N ILE A 18 11.68 4.93 -15.70
CA ILE A 18 12.81 5.06 -14.75
C ILE A 18 12.56 4.38 -13.40
N LYS A 19 11.30 4.03 -13.09
CA LYS A 19 10.96 3.35 -11.85
C LYS A 19 9.64 2.60 -11.96
N LEU A 20 9.62 1.38 -11.45
CA LEU A 20 8.41 0.60 -11.24
C LEU A 20 8.11 0.49 -9.73
N SER A 21 6.92 0.91 -9.30
CA SER A 21 6.48 0.81 -7.90
C SER A 21 5.24 -0.09 -7.81
N ALA A 22 5.27 -1.09 -6.93
CA ALA A 22 4.09 -1.92 -6.66
C ALA A 22 3.07 -1.16 -5.82
N LEU A 23 1.81 -1.12 -6.28
CA LEU A 23 0.69 -0.53 -5.54
C LEU A 23 -0.15 -1.60 -4.83
N SER A 24 -0.32 -2.75 -5.47
CA SER A 24 -0.98 -3.93 -4.93
C SER A 24 -0.45 -5.18 -5.63
N SER A 25 -1.04 -6.35 -5.38
CA SER A 25 -0.62 -7.62 -5.99
C SER A 25 -0.58 -7.59 -7.53
N PHE A 26 -1.43 -6.79 -8.17
CA PHE A 26 -1.52 -6.72 -9.65
C PHE A 26 -1.59 -5.29 -10.21
N LYS A 27 -1.30 -4.28 -9.37
CA LYS A 27 -1.23 -2.88 -9.82
C LYS A 27 0.17 -2.34 -9.62
N PHE A 28 0.65 -1.64 -10.64
CA PHE A 28 1.99 -1.08 -10.68
C PHE A 28 1.93 0.37 -11.16
N LEU A 29 2.81 1.20 -10.62
CA LEU A 29 3.00 2.58 -11.03
C LEU A 29 4.34 2.69 -11.75
N LEU A 30 4.29 3.04 -13.03
CA LEU A 30 5.46 3.38 -13.82
C LEU A 30 5.72 4.87 -13.66
N THR A 31 6.96 5.22 -13.33
CA THR A 31 7.42 6.62 -13.25
C THR A 31 8.29 6.91 -14.46
N PHE A 32 8.00 8.04 -15.09
CA PHE A 32 8.71 8.55 -16.26
C PHE A 32 9.49 9.81 -15.87
N PRO A 33 10.61 10.11 -16.54
CA PRO A 33 11.45 11.25 -16.17
C PRO A 33 10.80 12.59 -16.52
N THR A 34 9.95 12.64 -17.56
CA THR A 34 9.25 13.84 -18.01
C THR A 34 7.82 13.50 -18.46
N GLU A 35 6.96 14.52 -18.60
CA GLU A 35 5.59 14.33 -19.08
C GLU A 35 5.55 13.91 -20.56
N GLU A 36 6.45 14.41 -21.40
CA GLU A 36 6.51 14.04 -22.82
C GLU A 36 6.79 12.53 -22.99
N ARG A 37 7.68 11.97 -22.16
CA ARG A 37 7.97 10.52 -22.15
C ARG A 37 6.78 9.69 -21.66
N LEU A 38 6.00 10.21 -20.73
CA LEU A 38 4.76 9.57 -20.29
C LEU A 38 3.72 9.57 -21.42
N GLU A 39 3.57 10.69 -22.13
CA GLU A 39 2.64 10.79 -23.27
C GLU A 39 3.04 9.86 -24.41
N GLU A 40 4.32 9.83 -24.78
CA GLU A 40 4.86 8.89 -25.76
C GLU A 40 4.58 7.43 -25.36
N ALA A 41 4.75 7.09 -24.08
CA ALA A 41 4.46 5.76 -23.55
C ALA A 41 2.97 5.39 -23.61
N LEU A 42 2.08 6.37 -23.43
CA LEU A 42 0.63 6.17 -23.53
C LEU A 42 0.19 6.03 -25.00
N GLU A 43 0.78 6.79 -25.92
CA GLU A 43 0.56 6.64 -27.36
C GLU A 43 1.04 5.28 -27.87
N HIS A 44 2.19 4.80 -27.37
CA HIS A 44 2.80 3.52 -27.72
C HIS A 44 2.53 2.42 -26.70
N GLN A 45 1.35 2.44 -26.07
CA GLN A 45 0.95 1.49 -25.02
C GLN A 45 1.02 0.01 -25.46
N MET A 46 1.06 -0.28 -26.76
CA MET A 46 1.14 -1.66 -27.26
C MET A 46 2.37 -2.43 -26.76
N GLU A 47 3.47 -1.73 -26.51
CA GLU A 47 4.66 -2.34 -25.91
C GLU A 47 4.40 -2.76 -24.46
N LEU A 48 3.67 -1.94 -23.70
CA LEU A 48 3.32 -2.21 -22.32
C LEU A 48 2.31 -3.36 -22.17
N HIS A 49 1.50 -3.65 -23.19
CA HIS A 49 0.54 -4.76 -23.20
C HIS A 49 1.20 -6.14 -23.16
N GLN A 50 2.50 -6.23 -23.38
CA GLN A 50 3.26 -7.48 -23.18
C GLN A 50 3.31 -7.89 -21.70
N TRP A 51 3.19 -6.91 -20.79
CA TRP A 51 3.27 -7.12 -19.34
C TRP A 51 1.97 -6.81 -18.61
N PHE A 52 1.18 -5.86 -19.12
CA PHE A 52 -0.03 -5.36 -18.46
C PHE A 52 -1.28 -5.59 -19.30
N ILE A 53 -2.39 -5.91 -18.64
CA ILE A 53 -3.69 -6.08 -19.30
C ILE A 53 -4.33 -4.71 -19.58
N ASP A 54 -4.10 -3.74 -18.69
CA ASP A 54 -4.65 -2.39 -18.76
C ASP A 54 -3.55 -1.38 -18.42
N VAL A 55 -3.47 -0.31 -19.21
CA VAL A 55 -2.48 0.75 -19.10
C VAL A 55 -3.19 2.08 -19.24
N LYS A 56 -3.01 2.96 -18.24
CA LYS A 56 -3.64 4.28 -18.22
C LYS A 56 -2.80 5.29 -17.46
N LYS A 57 -3.04 6.58 -17.75
CA LYS A 57 -2.44 7.69 -16.99
C LYS A 57 -2.93 7.62 -15.55
N TRP A 58 -2.03 7.88 -14.60
CA TRP A 58 -2.39 7.97 -13.19
C TRP A 58 -3.33 9.17 -12.97
N GLY A 59 -4.43 8.93 -12.28
CA GLY A 59 -5.42 9.95 -11.93
C GLY A 59 -5.72 9.96 -10.43
N VAL A 60 -6.44 10.99 -10.00
CA VAL A 60 -6.81 11.19 -8.58
C VAL A 60 -7.73 10.07 -8.10
N GLU A 61 -8.52 9.48 -9.00
CA GLU A 61 -9.37 8.32 -8.74
C GLU A 61 -8.60 7.04 -8.40
N GLU A 62 -7.30 6.97 -8.71
CA GLU A 62 -6.44 5.85 -8.29
C GLU A 62 -5.81 6.08 -6.91
N CYS A 63 -5.95 7.28 -6.33
CA CYS A 63 -5.60 7.49 -4.93
C CYS A 63 -6.57 6.70 -4.04
N CYS A 64 -6.02 5.96 -3.09
CA CYS A 64 -6.81 5.24 -2.13
C CYS A 64 -7.37 6.23 -1.09
N ASP A 65 -8.65 6.57 -1.20
CA ASP A 65 -9.34 7.52 -0.29
C ASP A 65 -9.32 7.08 1.18
N SER A 66 -9.13 5.78 1.44
CA SER A 66 -9.02 5.26 2.79
C SER A 66 -8.02 4.11 2.86
N ARG A 67 -7.20 4.10 3.91
CA ARG A 67 -6.29 3.00 4.21
C ARG A 67 -6.63 2.42 5.56
N LYS A 68 -6.70 1.09 5.64
CA LYS A 68 -6.70 0.38 6.92
C LYS A 68 -5.25 0.13 7.31
N VAL A 69 -4.89 0.52 8.52
CA VAL A 69 -3.55 0.31 9.08
C VAL A 69 -3.67 -0.50 10.36
N TRP A 70 -2.65 -1.33 10.62
CA TRP A 70 -2.46 -1.95 11.91
C TRP A 70 -1.54 -1.05 12.73
N LEU A 71 -2.00 -0.65 13.91
CA LEU A 71 -1.18 0.07 14.88
C LEU A 71 -0.62 -0.93 15.88
N ASP A 72 0.69 -1.02 15.94
CA ASP A 72 1.39 -1.75 17.00
C ASP A 72 1.85 -0.74 18.06
N ILE A 73 1.50 -1.00 19.32
CA ILE A 73 1.73 -0.07 20.43
C ILE A 73 2.55 -0.80 21.49
N VAL A 74 3.80 -0.37 21.63
CA VAL A 74 4.79 -1.01 22.51
C VAL A 74 4.97 -0.17 23.78
N GLY A 75 5.25 -0.85 24.90
CA GLY A 75 5.56 -0.19 26.18
C GLY A 75 4.35 0.28 26.99
N VAL A 76 3.16 -0.24 26.68
CA VAL A 76 1.94 0.07 27.42
C VAL A 76 2.02 -0.60 28.80
N PRO A 77 1.91 0.15 29.90
CA PRO A 77 1.93 -0.45 31.23
C PRO A 77 0.67 -1.31 31.45
N PRO A 78 0.72 -2.34 32.32
CA PRO A 78 -0.42 -3.26 32.52
C PRO A 78 -1.74 -2.55 32.85
N HIS A 79 -1.71 -1.52 33.71
CA HIS A 79 -2.90 -0.73 34.06
C HIS A 79 -3.46 0.11 32.90
N GLY A 80 -2.64 0.37 31.88
CA GLY A 80 -2.99 1.09 30.67
C GLY A 80 -3.50 0.19 29.55
N TRP A 81 -3.41 -1.14 29.71
CA TRP A 81 -3.82 -2.15 28.73
C TRP A 81 -5.35 -2.33 28.73
N LYS A 82 -6.05 -1.30 28.25
CA LYS A 82 -7.51 -1.25 28.20
C LYS A 82 -7.98 -0.87 26.82
N TRP A 83 -9.09 -1.45 26.38
CA TRP A 83 -9.74 -1.18 25.11
C TRP A 83 -10.00 0.31 24.93
N GLU A 84 -10.45 1.02 25.97
CA GLU A 84 -10.72 2.47 25.87
C GLU A 84 -9.44 3.25 25.60
N ASN A 85 -8.31 2.85 26.18
CA ASN A 85 -7.04 3.52 25.98
C ASN A 85 -6.53 3.29 24.55
N PHE A 86 -6.56 2.04 24.07
CA PHE A 86 -6.17 1.72 22.69
C PHE A 86 -7.06 2.40 21.66
N LYS A 87 -8.37 2.46 21.92
CA LYS A 87 -9.31 3.20 21.09
C LYS A 87 -8.97 4.69 21.04
N LYS A 88 -8.80 5.33 22.20
CA LYS A 88 -8.42 6.77 22.27
C LYS A 88 -7.12 7.06 21.53
N ILE A 89 -6.14 6.17 21.65
CA ILE A 89 -4.86 6.27 20.95
C ILE A 89 -5.12 6.17 19.44
N ALA A 90 -5.78 5.11 18.96
CA ALA A 90 -6.09 4.90 17.56
C ALA A 90 -6.91 6.06 16.92
N GLU A 91 -7.85 6.62 17.68
CA GLU A 91 -8.70 7.74 17.25
C GLU A 91 -7.93 9.04 16.98
N LEU A 92 -6.67 9.16 17.42
CA LEU A 92 -5.79 10.26 17.03
C LEU A 92 -5.37 10.20 15.56
N TRP A 93 -5.36 9.01 14.94
CA TRP A 93 -4.92 8.81 13.55
C TRP A 93 -6.06 8.48 12.58
N GLY A 94 -7.28 8.30 13.06
CA GLY A 94 -8.44 8.08 12.20
C GLY A 94 -9.54 7.26 12.87
N LEU A 95 -10.39 6.64 12.05
CA LEU A 95 -11.49 5.81 12.54
C LEU A 95 -10.95 4.50 13.11
N PHE A 96 -11.17 4.26 14.41
CA PHE A 96 -10.88 2.96 15.03
C PHE A 96 -11.85 1.88 14.52
N VAL A 97 -11.31 0.80 13.94
CA VAL A 97 -12.12 -0.29 13.36
C VAL A 97 -12.22 -1.48 14.31
N SER A 98 -11.09 -1.95 14.84
CA SER A 98 -11.04 -3.13 15.69
C SER A 98 -9.72 -3.21 16.45
N LEU A 99 -9.74 -3.82 17.63
CA LEU A 99 -8.55 -4.29 18.31
C LEU A 99 -8.26 -5.73 17.88
N GLY A 100 -6.99 -6.08 17.66
CA GLY A 100 -6.62 -7.48 17.46
C GLY A 100 -7.02 -8.32 18.67
N LYS A 101 -7.50 -9.55 18.45
CA LYS A 101 -7.72 -10.48 19.57
C LYS A 101 -6.37 -10.77 20.22
N SER A 102 -6.25 -10.57 21.53
CA SER A 102 -5.13 -11.11 22.29
C SER A 102 -5.10 -12.63 22.13
N ALA A 103 -3.90 -13.22 22.09
CA ALA A 103 -3.71 -14.66 21.87
C ALA A 103 -4.42 -15.54 22.91
N SER A 104 -4.84 -14.97 24.05
CA SER A 104 -5.75 -15.59 24.98
C SER A 104 -6.80 -14.60 25.52
N ALA A 105 -8.01 -15.09 25.76
CA ALA A 105 -9.09 -14.33 26.39
C ALA A 105 -8.80 -14.00 27.87
N ASN A 106 -7.72 -14.53 28.43
CA ASN A 106 -7.26 -14.30 29.80
C ASN A 106 -6.12 -13.27 29.92
N ASP A 107 -5.61 -12.73 28.80
CA ASP A 107 -4.52 -11.73 28.80
C ASP A 107 -5.01 -10.27 28.86
N SER A 108 -6.33 -10.03 28.96
CA SER A 108 -6.83 -8.70 29.26
C SER A 108 -6.62 -8.40 30.74
N PHE A 109 -5.68 -7.51 31.06
CA PHE A 109 -5.51 -6.93 32.40
C PHE A 109 -6.75 -6.15 32.89
N GLU A 110 -7.80 -6.03 32.06
CA GLU A 110 -9.09 -5.45 32.44
C GLU A 110 -9.86 -6.28 33.46
N VAL A 111 -9.57 -7.59 33.58
CA VAL A 111 -10.33 -8.53 34.44
C VAL A 111 -9.57 -8.89 35.72
N MET A 112 -8.56 -8.10 36.11
CA MET A 112 -7.81 -8.29 37.36
C MET A 112 -8.28 -7.34 38.47
#